data_AF-A0A3B8NBS6-F1
#
_entry.id   AF-A0A3B8NBS6-F1
#
_cell.length_a   1.000
_cell.length_b   1.000
_cell.length_c   1.000
_cell.angle_alpha   90.00
_cell.angle_beta   90.00
_cell.angle_gamma   90.00
#
_symmetry.space_group_name_H-M   'P 1'
#
loop_
_entity.id
_entity.type
_entity.pdbx_description
1 polymer ?
#
loop_
_entity_poly.entity_id
_entity_poly.type
_entity_poly.pdbx_seq_one_letter_code
_entity_poly.pdbx_strand_id
1 'polypeptide(L)' 'MEIDFVVDELRFRCRERGEEFSSRDYETHCPECGGTVGVLSGDDIYVSEIVKE' A
#
# COMPACT_ATOMS: atom_id res chain seq x y z
N MET A 1 -10.21 -21.94 15.81
CA MET A 1 -9.81 -21.20 14.58
C MET A 1 -10.33 -19.78 14.67
N GLU A 2 -9.47 -18.87 15.09
CA GLU A 2 -9.67 -17.43 15.09
C GLU A 2 -8.98 -16.84 13.84
N ILE A 3 -9.56 -15.80 13.24
CA ILE A 3 -8.97 -15.10 12.09
C ILE A 3 -8.84 -13.63 12.48
N ASP A 4 -7.60 -13.16 12.55
CA ASP A 4 -7.27 -11.75 12.76
C ASP A 4 -7.09 -11.05 11.41
N PHE A 5 -7.83 -9.94 11.21
CA PHE A 5 -7.69 -9.10 10.04
C PHE A 5 -6.75 -7.95 10.35
N VAL A 6 -5.60 -7.91 9.66
CA VAL A 6 -4.66 -6.79 9.70
C VAL A 6 -4.77 -6.03 8.37
N VAL A 7 -4.86 -4.71 8.45
CA VAL A 7 -4.90 -3.83 7.27
C VAL A 7 -3.54 -3.16 7.14
N ASP A 8 -2.84 -3.45 6.04
CA ASP A 8 -1.61 -2.75 5.71
C ASP A 8 -1.89 -1.36 5.14
N GLU A 9 -1.01 -0.40 5.45
CA GLU A 9 -1.09 0.93 4.87
C GLU A 9 -0.71 0.89 3.38
N LEU A 10 -1.55 1.49 2.54
CA LEU A 10 -1.26 1.67 1.11
C LEU A 10 -0.07 2.61 0.95
N ARG A 11 0.99 2.13 0.31
CA ARG A 11 2.19 2.92 0.02
C ARG A 11 2.41 3.04 -1.47
N PHE A 12 2.83 4.22 -1.90
CA PHE A 12 3.09 4.54 -3.29
C PHE A 12 4.51 5.06 -3.51
N ARG A 13 4.97 4.94 -4.76
CA ARG A 13 6.17 5.59 -5.27
C ARG A 13 5.85 6.36 -6.54
N CYS A 14 6.24 7.63 -6.59
CA CYS A 14 6.20 8.41 -7.83
C CYS A 14 7.17 7.81 -8.85
N ARG A 15 6.70 7.49 -10.06
CA ARG A 15 7.58 6.92 -11.10
C ARG A 15 8.53 7.95 -11.73
N GLU A 16 8.19 9.23 -11.65
CA GLU A 16 9.01 10.30 -12.25
C GLU A 16 10.06 10.84 -11.28
N ARG A 17 9.70 11.04 -10.01
CA ARG A 17 10.59 11.60 -8.99
C ARG A 17 11.23 10.55 -8.08
N GLY A 18 10.66 9.35 -8.01
CA GLY A 18 11.12 8.28 -7.12
C GLY A 18 10.71 8.46 -5.65
N GLU A 19 10.03 9.55 -5.30
CA GLU A 19 9.57 9.82 -3.93
C GLU A 19 8.51 8.81 -3.48
N GLU A 20 8.59 8.42 -2.21
CA GLU A 20 7.66 7.49 -1.59
C GLU A 20 6.76 8.24 -0.62
N PHE A 21 5.48 7.87 -0.61
CA PHE A 21 4.50 8.44 0.31
C PHE A 21 3.43 7.41 0.65
N SER A 22 2.80 7.57 1.81
CA SER A 22 1.61 6.78 2.16
C SER A 22 0.35 7.42 1.62
N SER A 23 -0.64 6.57 1.38
CA SER A 23 -1.96 6.99 0.94
C SER A 23 -2.59 7.93 1.97
N ARG A 24 -3.01 9.11 1.54
CA ARG A 24 -3.96 9.91 2.33
C ARG A 24 -5.39 9.73 1.81
N ASP A 25 -5.53 9.36 0.53
CA ASP A 25 -6.77 9.00 -0.17
C ASP A 25 -6.47 7.95 -1.27
N TYR A 26 -7.46 7.55 -2.10
CA TYR A 26 -7.21 6.75 -3.31
C TYR A 26 -6.44 7.57 -4.37
N GLU A 27 -5.14 7.78 -4.15
CA GLU A 27 -4.29 8.55 -5.06
C GLU A 27 -3.95 7.74 -6.31
N THR A 28 -4.40 8.24 -7.47
CA THR A 28 -4.01 7.73 -8.78
C THR A 28 -2.78 8.45 -9.35
N HIS A 29 -2.35 9.55 -8.73
CA HIS A 29 -1.28 10.44 -9.20
C HIS A 29 -0.43 10.97 -8.03
N CYS A 30 0.81 11.35 -8.32
CA CYS A 30 1.74 11.91 -7.34
C CYS A 30 1.28 13.31 -6.91
N PRO A 31 1.15 13.60 -5.60
CA PRO A 31 0.66 14.89 -5.12
C PRO A 31 1.62 16.05 -5.45
N GLU A 32 2.92 15.77 -5.58
CA GLU A 32 3.94 16.79 -5.79
C GLU A 32 4.16 17.18 -7.26
N CYS A 33 3.89 16.26 -8.20
CA CYS A 33 4.19 16.47 -9.62
C CYS A 33 3.05 16.10 -10.58
N GLY A 34 1.98 15.47 -10.10
CA GLY A 34 0.86 14.98 -10.93
C GLY A 34 1.19 13.75 -11.78
N GLY A 35 2.42 13.23 -11.73
CA GLY A 35 2.85 12.07 -12.51
C GLY A 35 2.27 10.75 -12.00
N THR A 36 2.44 9.67 -12.77
CA THR A 36 1.95 8.33 -12.41
C THR A 36 2.67 7.76 -11.20
N VAL A 37 1.91 7.04 -10.37
CA VAL A 37 2.43 6.35 -9.17
C VAL A 37 2.43 4.84 -9.38
N GLY A 38 3.36 4.14 -8.74
CA GLY A 38 3.30 2.70 -8.56
C GLY A 38 2.95 2.37 -7.12
N VAL A 39 2.19 1.30 -6.90
CA VAL A 39 1.92 0.76 -5.56
C VAL A 39 3.13 -0.04 -5.08
N LEU A 40 3.51 0.17 -3.82
CA LEU A 40 4.59 -0.56 -3.15
C LEU A 40 4.07 -1.64 -2.19
N SER A 41 2.97 -1.36 -1.47
CA SER A 41 2.35 -2.28 -0.51
C SER A 41 0.89 -1.91 -0.25
N GLY A 42 0.13 -2.84 0.32
CA GLY A 42 -1.25 -2.62 0.80
C GLY A 42 -2.36 -2.84 -0.24
N ASP A 43 -2.03 -3.29 -1.46
CA ASP A 43 -3.01 -3.61 -2.53
C ASP A 43 -3.33 -5.11 -2.63
N ASP A 44 -2.50 -5.96 -2.03
CA ASP A 44 -2.69 -7.41 -2.02
C ASP A 44 -3.32 -7.90 -0.71
N ILE A 45 -4.19 -8.91 -0.80
CA ILE A 45 -4.69 -9.67 0.35
C ILE A 45 -3.87 -10.96 0.47
N TYR A 46 -3.28 -11.18 1.64
CA TYR A 46 -2.43 -12.35 1.88
C TYR A 46 -2.57 -12.88 3.32
N VAL A 47 -2.14 -14.12 3.54
CA VAL A 47 -2.09 -14.73 4.88
C VAL A 47 -0.73 -14.40 5.50
N SER A 48 -0.74 -13.60 6.57
CA SER A 48 0.48 -13.19 7.28
C SER A 48 1.00 -14.29 8.21
N GLU A 49 0.11 -14.99 8.92
CA GLU A 49 0.47 -16.05 9.87
C GLU A 49 -0.63 -17.12 9.98
N ILE A 50 -0.24 -18.36 10.28
CA ILE A 50 -1.16 -19.46 10.61
C ILE A 50 -0.77 -20.01 11.98
N VAL A 51 -1.54 -19.68 13.00
CA VAL A 51 -1.36 -20.19 14.36
C VAL A 51 -2.16 -21.49 14.53
N LYS A 52 -1.50 -22.56 14.99
CA LYS A 52 -2.17 -23.82 15.35
C LYS A 52 -2.27 -23.91 16.87
N GLU A 53 -3.49 -24.11 17.36
CA GLU A 53 -3.81 -24.39 18.77
C GLU A 53 -3.19 -25.72 19.25
#